data_AF-A0A939UEP3-F1
#
_entry.id   AF-A0A939UEP3-F1
#
_cell.length_a   1.000
_cell.length_b   1.000
_cell.length_c   1.000
_cell.angle_alpha   90.00
_cell.angle_beta   90.00
_cell.angle_gamma   90.00
#
_symmetry.space_group_name_H-M   'P 1'
#
loop_
_entity.id
_entity.type
_entity.pdbx_description
1 polymer ?
#
loop_
_entity_poly.entity_id
_entity_poly.type
_entity_poly.pdbx_seq_one_letter_code
_entity_poly.pdbx_strand_id
1 'polypeptide(L)' 'SNLLDAYEEVMGTRPAPLCIGGATYARALPNAVAFGPVFPGDEEMCHQVDEYVCLERLAEMREIYRVAFDKICF' A
#
# COMPACT_ATOMS: atom_id res chain seq x y z
N SER A 1 1.81 5.67 -15.73
CA SER A 1 2.61 4.96 -14.73
C SER A 1 2.48 5.70 -13.41
N ASN A 2 1.85 5.09 -12.41
CA ASN A 2 1.70 5.61 -11.05
C ASN A 2 1.62 4.42 -10.07
N LEU A 3 1.52 4.71 -8.77
CA LEU A 3 1.47 3.68 -7.71
C LEU A 3 0.28 2.71 -7.87
N LEU A 4 -0.87 3.18 -8.36
CA LEU A 4 -2.04 2.31 -8.61
C LEU A 4 -1.82 1.38 -9.81
N ASP A 5 -1.05 1.80 -10.82
CA ASP A 5 -0.69 0.94 -11.95
C ASP A 5 0.17 -0.25 -11.47
N ALA A 6 1.04 -0.04 -10.48
CA ALA A 6 1.82 -1.12 -9.86
C ALA A 6 0.94 -2.07 -9.03
N TYR A 7 0.00 -1.52 -8.26
CA TYR A 7 -0.95 -2.32 -7.50
C TYR A 7 -1.80 -3.20 -8.45
N GLU A 8 -2.36 -2.62 -9.51
CA GLU A 8 -3.21 -3.32 -10.47
C GLU A 8 -2.47 -4.45 -11.20
N GLU A 9 -1.19 -4.24 -11.54
CA GLU A 9 -0.39 -5.27 -12.20
C GLU A 9 -0.17 -6.50 -11.30
N VAL A 10 0.12 -6.29 -10.01
CA VAL A 10 0.38 -7.40 -9.08
C VAL A 10 -0.92 -8.05 -8.60
N MET A 11 -1.94 -7.26 -8.30
CA MET A 11 -3.18 -7.74 -7.67
C MET A 11 -4.28 -8.07 -8.68
N GLY A 12 -4.10 -7.75 -9.95
CA GLY A 12 -5.10 -7.92 -11.01
C GLY A 12 -6.39 -7.09 -10.80
N THR A 13 -6.39 -6.17 -9.85
CA THR A 13 -7.53 -5.36 -9.45
C THR A 13 -7.08 -3.93 -9.15
N ARG A 14 -7.93 -2.95 -9.48
CA ARG A 14 -7.63 -1.52 -9.28
C ARG A 14 -8.64 -0.87 -8.32
N PRO A 15 -8.36 -0.85 -7.00
CA PRO A 15 -9.21 -0.16 -6.07
C PRO A 15 -9.15 1.36 -6.29
N ALA A 16 -10.22 2.05 -5.91
CA ALA A 16 -10.23 3.50 -5.88
C ALA A 16 -9.30 4.01 -4.75
N PRO A 17 -8.61 5.15 -4.93
CA PRO A 17 -7.90 5.81 -3.85
C PRO A 17 -8.83 6.15 -2.69
N LEU A 18 -8.31 6.03 -1.47
CA LEU A 18 -9.05 6.28 -0.24
C LEU A 18 -8.41 7.44 0.54
N CYS A 19 -9.25 8.17 1.27
CA CYS A 19 -8.81 9.12 2.27
C CYS A 19 -9.22 8.57 3.64
N ILE A 20 -8.26 8.48 4.56
CA ILE A 20 -8.46 7.94 5.92
C ILE A 20 -7.99 8.95 6.97
N GLY A 21 -8.45 8.80 8.21
CA GLY A 21 -8.07 9.68 9.32
C GLY A 21 -6.66 9.45 9.87
N GLY A 22 -6.02 8.32 9.52
CA GLY A 22 -4.66 8.00 9.93
C GLY A 22 -3.62 8.97 9.35
N ALA A 23 -2.61 9.32 10.14
CA ALA A 23 -1.52 10.18 9.69
C ALA A 23 -0.31 9.33 9.29
N THR A 24 0.39 9.75 8.24
CA THR A 24 1.66 9.17 7.81
C THR A 24 2.67 10.27 7.51
N TYR A 25 3.93 9.89 7.26
CA TYR A 25 4.97 10.83 6.83
C TYR A 25 4.64 11.55 5.52
N ALA A 26 3.73 11.01 4.69
CA ALA A 26 3.32 11.66 3.45
C ALA A 26 2.78 13.08 3.67
N ARG A 27 2.19 13.36 4.85
CA ARG A 27 1.68 14.69 5.19
C ARG A 27 2.74 15.79 5.19
N ALA A 28 4.01 15.43 5.43
CA ALA A 28 5.12 16.38 5.50
C ALA A 28 5.68 16.76 4.11
N LEU A 29 5.28 16.05 3.04
CA LEU A 29 5.85 16.21 1.70
C LEU A 29 4.77 16.66 0.70
N PRO A 30 5.02 17.67 -0.13
CA PRO A 30 4.07 18.06 -1.18
C PRO A 30 3.92 16.92 -2.20
N ASN A 31 2.69 16.68 -2.66
CA ASN A 31 2.35 15.65 -3.64
C ASN A 31 2.73 14.21 -3.23
N ALA A 32 2.85 13.93 -1.93
CA ALA A 32 3.05 12.58 -1.42
C ALA A 32 1.73 11.96 -0.94
N VAL A 33 1.66 10.63 -1.01
CA VAL A 33 0.52 9.83 -0.53
C VAL A 33 1.01 8.68 0.35
N ALA A 34 0.13 8.18 1.22
CA ALA A 34 0.33 6.88 1.84
C ALA A 34 0.00 5.77 0.81
N PHE A 35 0.73 4.66 0.86
CA PHE A 35 0.52 3.54 -0.04
C PHE A 35 0.88 2.23 0.69
N GLY A 36 -0.13 1.37 0.91
CA GLY A 36 -0.03 0.18 1.77
C GLY A 36 -0.15 0.48 3.27
N PRO A 37 0.04 -0.52 4.15
CA PRO A 37 0.21 -1.94 3.85
C PRO A 37 -1.11 -2.75 3.88
N VAL A 38 -2.20 -2.19 4.40
CA VAL A 38 -3.45 -2.92 4.62
C VAL A 38 -4.21 -3.06 3.30
N PHE A 39 -4.61 -4.29 2.95
CA PHE A 39 -5.35 -4.56 1.72
C PHE A 39 -6.86 -4.41 1.93
N PRO A 40 -7.63 -4.16 0.85
CA PRO A 40 -9.08 -4.12 0.94
C PRO A 40 -9.65 -5.42 1.53
N GLY A 41 -10.34 -5.31 2.66
CA GLY A 41 -10.97 -6.44 3.36
C GLY A 41 -10.09 -7.13 4.41
N ASP A 42 -8.82 -6.75 4.55
CA ASP A 42 -8.00 -7.20 5.68
C ASP A 42 -8.49 -6.54 6.98
N GLU A 43 -8.27 -7.24 8.11
CA GLU A 43 -8.50 -6.69 9.44
C GLU A 43 -7.44 -5.63 9.79
N GLU A 44 -7.88 -4.50 10.35
CA GLU A 44 -6.98 -3.44 10.79
C GLU A 44 -6.39 -3.79 12.17
N MET A 45 -5.16 -4.28 12.17
CA MET A 45 -4.45 -4.72 13.37
C MET A 45 -3.52 -3.66 13.96
N CYS A 46 -3.34 -2.50 13.32
CA CYS A 46 -2.45 -1.47 13.83
C CYS A 46 -2.88 -1.01 15.23
N HIS A 47 -1.95 -1.09 16.18
CA HIS A 47 -2.14 -0.77 17.60
C HIS A 47 -3.16 -1.67 18.34
N GLN A 48 -3.53 -2.82 17.78
CA GLN A 48 -4.37 -3.81 18.45
C GLN A 48 -3.53 -4.80 19.28
N VAL A 49 -4.18 -5.52 20.19
CA VAL A 49 -3.53 -6.61 20.94
C VAL A 49 -3.14 -7.71 19.96
N ASP A 50 -1.95 -8.29 20.16
CA ASP A 50 -1.38 -9.32 19.28
C ASP A 50 -1.27 -8.88 17.81
N GLU A 51 -0.93 -7.59 17.57
CA GLU A 51 -0.68 -7.03 16.24
C GLU A 51 0.22 -7.94 15.39
N TYR A 52 -0.25 -8.24 14.18
CA TYR A 52 0.42 -9.16 13.26
C TYR A 52 0.31 -8.69 11.81
N VAL A 53 1.09 -9.35 10.95
CA VAL A 53 0.96 -9.26 9.50
C VAL A 53 0.95 -10.66 8.90
N CYS A 54 0.08 -10.89 7.92
CA CYS A 54 0.05 -12.13 7.15
C CYS A 54 1.28 -12.21 6.23
N LEU A 55 1.98 -13.35 6.22
CA LEU A 55 3.22 -13.51 5.45
C LEU A 55 2.98 -13.43 3.94
N GLU A 56 1.85 -13.95 3.48
CA GLU A 56 1.41 -13.87 2.09
C GLU A 56 1.18 -12.39 1.68
N ARG A 57 0.47 -11.63 2.53
CA ARG A 57 0.24 -10.17 2.31
C ARG A 57 1.55 -9.39 2.32
N LEU A 58 2.48 -9.75 3.20
CA LEU A 58 3.82 -9.14 3.22
C LEU A 58 4.59 -9.42 1.92
N ALA A 59 4.49 -10.62 1.38
CA ALA A 59 5.12 -10.99 0.11
C ALA A 59 4.49 -10.28 -1.10
N GLU A 60 3.16 -10.15 -1.14
CA GLU A 60 2.43 -9.38 -2.15
C GLU A 60 2.82 -7.90 -2.10
N MET A 61 2.86 -7.30 -0.91
CA MET A 61 3.26 -5.91 -0.72
C MET A 61 4.70 -5.65 -1.19
N ARG A 62 5.63 -6.57 -0.89
CA ARG A 62 7.01 -6.48 -1.39
C ARG A 62 7.04 -6.42 -2.92
N GLU A 63 6.23 -7.25 -3.59
CA GLU A 63 6.18 -7.26 -5.05
C GLU A 63 5.56 -5.99 -5.62
N ILE A 64 4.49 -5.47 -5.00
CA ILE A 64 3.89 -4.18 -5.36
C ILE A 64 4.93 -3.05 -5.27
N TYR A 65 5.72 -2.99 -4.20
CA TYR A 65 6.77 -1.97 -4.05
C TYR A 65 7.88 -2.11 -5.07
N ARG A 66 8.30 -3.36 -5.37
CA ARG A 66 9.29 -3.63 -6.42
C ARG A 66 8.82 -3.08 -7.76
N VAL A 67 7.60 -3.43 -8.18
CA VAL A 67 6.99 -2.96 -9.43
C VAL A 67 6.78 -1.44 -9.42
N ALA A 68 6.39 -0.86 -8.28
CA ALA A 68 6.22 0.59 -8.14
C ALA A 68 7.53 1.35 -8.36
N PHE A 69 8.64 0.87 -7.78
CA PHE A 69 9.96 1.48 -8.02
C PHE A 69 10.37 1.36 -9.48
N ASP A 70 10.21 0.18 -10.09
CA ASP A 70 10.50 -0.01 -11.52
C ASP A 70 9.69 0.95 -12.41
N LYS A 71 8.45 1.25 -12.03
CA LYS A 71 7.52 2.08 -12.82
C LYS A 71 7.66 3.58 -12.65
N ILE A 72 8.19 4.04 -11.51
CA ILE A 72 8.18 5.45 -11.10
C ILE A 72 9.60 6.04 -11.10
N CYS A 73 10.61 5.23 -10.78
CA CYS A 73 11.98 5.70 -10.70
C CYS A 73 12.77 5.50 -12.00
N PHE A 74 12.33 4.59 -12.87
CA PHE A 74 12.98 4.22 -14.12
C PHE A 74 12.00 4.33 -15.28
#